data_AF-A0A963GNI7-F1
#
_entry.id   AF-A0A963GNI7-F1
#
_cell.length_a   1.000
_cell.length_b   1.000
_cell.length_c   1.000
_cell.angle_alpha   90.00
_cell.angle_beta   90.00
_cell.angle_gamma   90.00
#
_symmetry.space_group_name_H-M   'P 1'
#
loop_
_entity.id
_entity.type
_entity.pdbx_description
1 polymer ?
#
loop_
_entity_poly.entity_id
_entity_poly.type
_entity_poly.pdbx_seq_one_letter_code
_entity_poly.pdbx_strand_id
1 'polypeptide(L)' 'MTEVFTPSVLPQRSARAAKCDRVVKLHVPEALHDDLAILARIDQRALSEYVRVVLDRHVYGTLGARRS' A
#
# COMPACT_ATOMS: atom_id res chain seq x y z
N MET A 1 -1.56 -44.57 1.50
CA MET A 1 -0.68 -43.39 1.64
C MET A 1 -1.33 -42.27 0.83
N THR A 2 -2.06 -41.36 1.47
CA THR A 2 -2.74 -40.24 0.80
C THR A 2 -2.14 -38.94 1.30
N GLU A 3 -1.36 -38.27 0.46
CA GLU A 3 -0.78 -36.96 0.77
C GLU A 3 -1.84 -35.89 0.56
N VAL A 4 -2.24 -35.26 1.65
CA VAL A 4 -3.13 -34.11 1.66
C VAL A 4 -2.29 -32.90 1.26
N PHE A 5 -2.41 -32.47 0.01
CA PHE A 5 -1.89 -31.18 -0.44
C PHE A 5 -2.75 -30.07 0.15
N THR A 6 -2.31 -29.48 1.26
CA THR A 6 -2.80 -28.19 1.74
C THR A 6 -2.08 -27.08 0.97
N PRO A 7 -2.77 -26.28 0.12
CA PRO A 7 -2.17 -25.05 -0.36
C PRO A 7 -2.14 -24.06 0.81
N SER A 8 -0.95 -23.86 1.37
CA SER A 8 -0.68 -22.81 2.34
C SER A 8 -0.78 -21.46 1.66
N VAL A 9 -1.99 -20.88 1.64
CA VAL A 9 -2.24 -19.49 1.22
C VAL A 9 -1.99 -18.56 2.41
N LEU A 10 -0.76 -18.58 2.93
CA LEU A 10 -0.25 -17.44 3.65
C LEU A 10 0.52 -16.61 2.61
N PRO A 11 0.26 -15.29 2.48
CA PRO A 11 1.09 -14.47 1.63
C PRO A 11 2.47 -14.43 2.29
N GLN A 12 3.36 -15.31 1.83
CA GLN A 12 4.80 -15.14 1.99
C GLN A 12 5.19 -13.90 1.18
N ARG A 13 4.85 -12.73 1.70
CA ARG A 13 5.45 -11.47 1.30
C ARG A 13 6.87 -11.48 1.85
N SER A 14 7.74 -12.25 1.23
CA SER A 14 9.06 -11.73 0.90
C SER A 14 8.83 -10.55 -0.06
N ALA A 15 8.33 -9.45 0.49
CA ALA A 15 7.95 -8.28 -0.27
C ALA A 15 9.22 -7.49 -0.57
N ARG A 16 10.05 -8.01 -1.48
CA ARG A 16 10.68 -7.08 -2.42
C ARG A 16 9.54 -6.24 -2.95
N ALA A 17 9.47 -4.97 -2.55
CA ALA A 17 8.45 -4.05 -2.99
C ALA A 17 8.27 -4.27 -4.50
N ALA A 18 7.07 -4.70 -4.90
CA ALA A 18 6.79 -4.97 -6.31
C ALA A 18 7.27 -3.75 -7.09
N LYS A 19 8.18 -3.97 -8.04
CA LYS A 19 8.79 -2.86 -8.78
C LYS A 19 7.64 -2.05 -9.38
N CYS A 20 7.60 -0.75 -9.08
CA CYS A 20 6.55 0.10 -9.63
C CYS A 20 6.87 0.33 -11.10
N ASP A 21 6.19 -0.40 -11.98
CA ASP A 21 6.45 -0.37 -13.41
C ASP A 21 5.72 0.76 -14.14
N ARG A 22 4.75 1.40 -13.47
CA ARG A 22 3.95 2.51 -14.01
C ARG A 22 4.11 3.77 -13.16
N VAL A 23 4.31 4.90 -13.84
CA VAL A 23 4.40 6.22 -13.22
C VAL A 23 3.07 6.94 -13.38
N VAL A 24 2.53 7.46 -12.28
CA VAL A 24 1.32 8.29 -12.27
C VAL A 24 1.71 9.66 -11.73
N LYS A 25 1.35 10.71 -12.46
CA LYS A 25 1.45 12.10 -11.99
C LYS A 25 0.12 12.49 -11.38
N LEU A 26 0.14 12.92 -10.12
CA LEU A 26 -1.04 13.35 -9.39
C LEU A 26 -0.99 14.86 -9.19
N HIS A 27 -2.06 15.55 -9.57
CA HIS A 27 -2.26 16.96 -9.24
C HIS A 27 -3.15 17.06 -8.01
N VAL A 28 -2.68 17.79 -7.00
CA VAL A 28 -3.38 18.03 -5.74
C VAL A 28 -3.27 19.50 -5.36
N PRO A 29 -4.17 20.03 -4.51
CA PRO A 29 -3.98 21.33 -3.88
C PRO A 29 -2.65 21.39 -3.13
N GLU A 30 -2.01 22.57 -3.13
CA GLU A 30 -0.71 22.79 -2.48
C GLU A 30 -0.74 22.42 -0.99
N ALA A 31 -1.75 22.91 -0.25
CA ALA A 31 -1.92 22.59 1.16
C ALA A 31 -1.98 21.06 1.42
N LEU A 32 -2.65 20.31 0.55
CA LEU A 32 -2.71 18.84 0.68
C LEU A 32 -1.34 18.20 0.40
N HIS A 33 -0.58 18.71 -0.57
CA HIS A 33 0.76 18.23 -0.83
C HIS A 33 1.68 18.43 0.40
N ASP A 34 1.61 19.61 1.02
CA ASP A 34 2.42 19.94 2.19
C ASP A 34 2.07 19.07 3.40
N ASP A 35 0.78 18.86 3.66
CA ASP A 35 0.31 17.95 4.69
C ASP A 35 0.82 16.53 4.45
N LEU A 36 0.72 16.02 3.22
CA LEU A 36 1.23 14.70 2.85
C LEU A 36 2.76 14.61 3.02
N ALA A 37 3.50 15.68 2.73
CA ALA A 37 4.94 15.73 2.91
C ALA A 37 5.34 15.68 4.39
N ILE A 38 4.61 16.39 5.26
CA ILE A 38 4.82 16.35 6.71
C ILE A 38 4.54 14.93 7.23
N LEU A 39 3.39 14.35 6.85
CA LEU A 39 3.00 13.01 7.27
C LEU A 39 3.98 11.93 6.79
N ALA A 40 4.48 12.03 5.56
CA ALA A 40 5.49 11.13 5.03
C ALA A 40 6.79 11.18 5.84
N ARG A 41 7.22 12.39 6.25
CA ARG A 41 8.41 12.56 7.10
C ARG A 41 8.21 11.97 8.48
N ILE A 42 7.04 12.14 9.09
CA ILE A 42 6.69 11.53 10.37
C ILE A 42 6.75 10.00 10.28
N ASP A 43 6.25 9.42 9.18
CA ASP A 43 6.30 7.98 8.91
C ASP A 43 7.67 7.49 8.40
N GLN A 44 8.69 8.37 8.35
CA GLN A 44 10.04 8.08 7.86
C GLN A 44 10.08 7.47 6.44
N ARG A 45 9.20 7.92 5.56
CA ARG A 45 9.11 7.47 4.15
C ARG A 45 9.31 8.59 3.16
N ALA A 46 9.68 8.23 1.93
CA ALA A 46 9.57 9.13 0.81
C ALA A 46 8.09 9.47 0.53
N LEU A 47 7.80 10.71 0.14
CA LEU A 47 6.43 11.15 -0.17
C LEU A 47 5.72 10.21 -1.17
N SER A 48 6.41 9.82 -2.25
CA SER A 48 5.83 8.93 -3.26
C SER A 48 5.51 7.52 -2.74
N GLU A 49 6.24 7.05 -1.72
CA GLU A 49 5.98 5.78 -1.05
C GLU A 49 4.81 5.92 -0.07
N TYR A 50 4.81 6.99 0.71
CA TYR A 50 3.72 7.30 1.63
C TYR A 50 2.38 7.42 0.91
N VAL A 51 2.34 8.11 -0.24
CA VAL A 51 1.13 8.20 -1.08
C VAL A 51 0.66 6.83 -1.56
N ARG A 52 1.56 5.91 -1.91
CA ARG A 52 1.19 4.52 -2.28
C ARG A 52 0.54 3.79 -1.11
N VAL A 53 1.04 3.96 0.11
CA VAL A 53 0.45 3.38 1.32
C VAL A 53 -0.95 3.96 1.59
N VAL A 54 -1.11 5.27 1.47
CA VAL A 54 -2.42 5.93 1.64
C VAL A 54 -3.43 5.42 0.61
N LEU A 55 -3.04 5.32 -0.66
CA LEU A 55 -3.89 4.80 -1.72
C LEU A 55 -4.23 3.32 -1.51
N ASP A 56 -3.26 2.49 -1.16
CA ASP A 56 -3.48 1.07 -0.86
C ASP A 56 -4.46 0.89 0.31
N ARG A 57 -4.30 1.65 1.39
CA ARG A 57 -5.23 1.66 2.53
C ARG A 57 -6.61 2.21 2.16
N HIS A 58 -6.69 3.22 1.31
CA HIS A 58 -7.99 3.77 0.90
C HIS A 58 -8.77 2.77 0.03
N VAL A 59 -8.09 2.15 -0.93
CA VAL A 59 -8.69 1.18 -1.87
C VAL A 59 -9.01 -0.15 -1.20
N TYR A 60 -8.06 -0.69 -0.42
CA TYR A 60 -8.17 -2.04 0.14
C TYR A 60 -8.52 -2.07 1.64
N GLY A 61 -8.29 -0.98 2.38
CA GLY A 61 -8.77 -0.85 3.76
C GLY A 61 -10.29 -0.77 3.85
N THR A 62 -10.96 -0.25 2.82
CA THR A 62 -12.43 -0.29 2.70
C THR A 62 -12.97 -1.68 2.36
N LEU A 63 -12.19 -2.51 1.66
CA LEU A 63 -12.52 -3.91 1.35
C LEU A 63 -12.43 -4.83 2.59
N GLY A 64 -11.61 -4.47 3.58
CA GLY A 64 -11.56 -5.14 4.89
C GLY A 64 -12.75 -4.79 5.79
N ALA A 65 -13.25 -3.55 5.73
CA ALA A 65 -14.32 -3.05 6.61
C ALA A 65 -15.75 -3.44 6.19
N ARG A 66 -15.96 -3.98 4.97
CA ARG A 66 -17.28 -4.48 4.50
C ARG A 66 -17.54 -5.96 4.82
N ARG A 67 -16.65 -6.62 5.56
CA ARG A 67 -16.81 -8.01 6.03
C ARG A 67 -16.77 -8.08 7.55
N SER A 68 -17.71 -7.39 8.19
CA SER A 68 -18.05 -7.54 9.61
C SER A 68 -19.55 -7.36 9.79
#